data_AF-A0AA45AJJ3-F1
#
_entry.id   AF-A0AA45AJJ3-F1
#
_cell.length_a   1.000
_cell.length_b   1.000
_cell.length_c   1.000
_cell.angle_alpha   90.00
_cell.angle_beta   90.00
_cell.angle_gamma   90.00
#
_symmetry.space_group_name_H-M   'P 1'
#
loop_
_entity.id
_entity.type
_entity.pdbx_description
1 polymer ?
#
loop_
_entity_poly.entity_id
_entity_poly.type
_entity_poly.pdbx_seq_one_letter_code
_entity_poly.pdbx_strand_id
1 'polypeptide(L)'
;MAPSIIQLSTIWFLPESPRWLISYDRSEEAAKALKQYHGEGGETKLVRLEFEEIRAAIDHEKRSGTTTWPSMVRTKGNRYRMFLVVCMGFMSQWSGNGLVAYYLSRVMDTVGITDKNTQALVNGLINIWNFGLALTARRLICAWTRVKVGGSCGC
;
A
#
# COMPACT_ATOMS: atom_id res chain seq x y z
N MET A 1 -12.09 8.74 -17.67
CA MET A 1 -13.20 9.45 -16.99
C MET A 1 -14.12 8.49 -16.25
N ALA A 2 -14.60 7.40 -16.88
CA ALA A 2 -15.38 6.35 -16.21
C ALA A 2 -14.79 5.83 -14.87
N PRO A 3 -13.48 5.46 -14.76
CA PRO A 3 -12.94 4.98 -13.49
C PRO A 3 -12.94 6.04 -12.39
N SER A 4 -12.71 7.31 -12.74
CA SER A 4 -12.70 8.43 -11.80
C SER A 4 -14.10 8.70 -11.23
N ILE A 5 -15.14 8.61 -12.06
CA ILE A 5 -16.53 8.80 -11.63
C ILE A 5 -16.95 7.65 -10.69
N ILE A 6 -16.60 6.41 -11.04
CA ILE A 6 -16.87 5.25 -10.18
C ILE A 6 -16.20 5.45 -8.82
N GLN A 7 -14.91 5.78 -8.80
CA GLN A 7 -14.16 6.01 -7.55
C GLN A 7 -14.77 7.12 -6.68
N LEU A 8 -15.18 8.24 -7.29
CA LEU A 8 -15.83 9.34 -6.56
C LEU A 8 -17.22 8.96 -6.04
N SER A 9 -17.96 8.11 -6.74
CA SER A 9 -19.26 7.63 -6.26
C SER A 9 -19.13 6.66 -5.08
N THR A 10 -18.08 5.83 -5.07
CA THR A 10 -17.87 4.79 -4.04
C THR A 10 -17.32 5.35 -2.73
N ILE A 11 -16.73 6.55 -2.72
CA ILE A 11 -16.15 7.13 -1.49
C ILE A 11 -17.19 7.33 -0.39
N TRP A 12 -18.45 7.62 -0.75
CA TRP A 12 -19.55 7.82 0.21
C TRP A 12 -20.02 6.52 0.87
N PHE A 13 -19.71 5.36 0.28
CA PHE A 13 -20.07 4.05 0.81
C PHE A 13 -18.95 3.40 1.62
N LEU A 14 -17.74 3.96 1.58
CA LEU A 14 -16.59 3.39 2.27
C LEU A 14 -16.63 3.83 3.74
N PRO A 15 -16.61 2.89 4.71
CA PRO A 15 -16.52 3.25 6.11
C PRO A 15 -15.19 3.98 6.37
N GLU A 16 -15.24 4.95 7.27
CA GLU A 16 -14.02 5.61 7.73
C GLU A 16 -13.09 4.63 8.45
N SER A 17 -11.78 4.87 8.35
CA SER A 17 -10.81 3.98 8.99
C SER A 17 -10.96 4.00 10.52
N PRO A 18 -10.95 2.84 11.22
CA PRO A 18 -11.08 2.79 12.68
C PRO A 18 -10.02 3.63 13.42
N ARG A 19 -8.81 3.73 12.85
CA ARG A 19 -7.72 4.57 13.38
C ARG A 19 -8.07 6.06 13.34
N TRP A 20 -8.72 6.54 12.28
CA TRP A 20 -9.17 7.93 12.19
C TRP A 20 -10.32 8.21 13.16
N LEU A 21 -11.27 7.28 13.31
CA LEU A 21 -12.36 7.43 14.28
C LEU A 21 -11.84 7.57 15.72
N ILE A 22 -10.83 6.79 16.11
CA ILE A 22 -10.20 6.88 17.45
C ILE A 22 -9.44 8.21 17.62
N SER A 23 -8.81 8.76 16.57
CA SER A 23 -8.09 10.02 16.69
C SER A 23 -9.02 11.22 16.92
N TYR A 24 -10.26 11.15 16.42
CA TYR A 24 -11.35 12.12 16.63
C TYR A 24 -12.25 11.80 17.84
N ASP A 25 -11.80 10.96 18.78
CA ASP A 25 -12.53 10.58 20.00
C ASP A 25 -13.82 9.77 19.78
N ARG A 26 -14.11 9.34 18.54
CA ARG A 26 -15.28 8.50 18.17
C ARG A 26 -15.01 7.01 18.37
N SER A 27 -14.68 6.67 19.62
CA SER A 27 -14.25 5.32 20.02
C SER A 27 -15.32 4.22 19.83
N GLU A 28 -16.59 4.53 20.08
CA GLU A 28 -17.70 3.57 19.94
C GLU A 28 -17.93 3.15 18.49
N GLU A 29 -17.87 4.11 17.56
CA GLU A 29 -18.00 3.86 16.13
C GLU A 29 -16.82 3.08 15.58
N ALA A 30 -15.61 3.37 16.06
CA ALA A 30 -14.41 2.61 15.73
C ALA A 30 -14.54 1.15 16.18
N ALA A 31 -15.04 0.91 17.39
CA ALA A 31 -15.27 -0.44 17.89
C ALA A 31 -16.34 -1.18 17.06
N LYS A 32 -17.41 -0.49 16.64
CA LYS A 32 -18.43 -1.08 15.75
C LYS A 32 -17.86 -1.44 14.37
N ALA A 33 -17.06 -0.57 13.78
CA ALA A 33 -16.38 -0.82 12.51
C ALA A 33 -15.41 -2.01 12.64
N LEU A 34 -14.60 -2.06 13.71
CA LEU A 34 -13.66 -3.15 13.96
C LEU A 34 -14.37 -4.50 14.15
N LYS A 35 -15.50 -4.53 14.88
CA LYS A 35 -16.34 -5.74 15.02
C LYS A 35 -16.89 -6.24 13.68
N GLN A 36 -17.32 -5.32 12.81
CA GLN A 36 -17.89 -5.66 11.51
C GLN A 36 -16.84 -6.22 10.54
N TYR A 37 -15.65 -5.64 10.50
CA TYR A 37 -14.62 -6.01 9.51
C TYR A 37 -13.59 -7.03 10.02
N HIS A 38 -13.27 -7.06 11.32
CA HIS A 38 -12.27 -7.98 11.91
C HIS A 38 -12.87 -8.99 12.89
N GLY A 39 -14.09 -8.78 13.39
CA GLY A 39 -14.71 -9.62 14.42
C GLY A 39 -15.63 -10.73 13.93
N GLU A 40 -15.80 -10.90 12.61
CA GLU A 40 -16.81 -11.82 12.03
C GLU A 40 -18.23 -11.62 12.64
N GLY A 41 -18.54 -10.40 13.09
CA GLY A 41 -19.81 -10.06 13.73
C GLY A 41 -19.88 -10.28 15.26
N GLY A 42 -18.80 -10.74 15.91
CA GLY A 42 -18.71 -10.94 17.36
C GLY A 42 -17.67 -10.06 18.06
N GLU A 43 -17.86 -9.82 19.36
CA GLU A 43 -16.80 -9.30 20.23
C GLU A 43 -15.78 -10.41 20.56
N THR A 44 -14.83 -10.61 19.66
CA THR A 44 -13.72 -11.53 19.90
C THR A 44 -12.60 -10.83 20.68
N LYS A 45 -11.85 -11.58 21.50
CA LYS A 45 -10.67 -11.08 22.23
C LYS A 45 -9.66 -10.38 21.32
N LEU A 46 -9.56 -10.80 20.05
CA LEU A 46 -8.71 -10.19 19.03
C LEU A 46 -9.11 -8.73 18.74
N VAL A 47 -10.40 -8.46 18.53
CA VAL A 47 -10.93 -7.12 18.23
C VAL A 47 -10.65 -6.15 19.39
N ARG A 48 -10.80 -6.61 20.64
CA ARG A 48 -10.49 -5.79 21.82
C ARG A 48 -8.99 -5.48 21.90
N LEU A 49 -8.14 -6.46 21.62
CA LEU A 49 -6.69 -6.29 21.65
C LEU A 49 -6.23 -5.32 20.55
N GLU A 50 -6.72 -5.48 19.32
CA GLU A 50 -6.43 -4.55 18.22
C GLU A 50 -6.90 -3.12 18.52
N PHE A 51 -8.08 -2.97 19.11
CA PHE A 51 -8.59 -1.65 19.52
C PHE A 51 -7.68 -0.98 20.56
N GLU A 52 -7.23 -1.73 21.57
CA GLU A 52 -6.31 -1.25 22.59
C GLU A 52 -4.93 -0.91 22.00
N GLU A 53 -4.40 -1.72 21.08
CA GLU A 53 -3.15 -1.44 20.37
C GLU A 53 -3.22 -0.15 19.55
N ILE A 54 -4.31 0.04 18.79
CA ILE A 54 -4.50 1.26 17.99
C ILE A 54 -4.61 2.48 18.90
N ARG A 55 -5.36 2.38 20.01
CA ARG A 55 -5.47 3.45 20.99
C ARG A 55 -4.12 3.80 21.61
N ALA A 56 -3.35 2.79 22.03
CA ALA A 56 -2.02 2.99 22.59
C ALA A 56 -1.06 3.64 21.59
N ALA A 57 -1.13 3.26 20.31
CA ALA A 57 -0.33 3.87 19.25
C ALA A 57 -0.67 5.35 19.04
N ILE A 58 -1.96 5.70 19.03
CA ILE A 58 -2.42 7.10 18.88
C ILE A 58 -2.01 7.93 20.10
N ASP A 59 -2.13 7.40 21.32
CA ASP A 59 -1.69 8.10 22.53
C ASP A 59 -0.18 8.32 22.53
N HIS A 60 0.60 7.36 22.05
CA HIS A 60 2.04 7.51 21.85
C HIS A 60 2.36 8.58 20.80
N GLU A 61 1.61 8.64 19.70
CA GLU A 61 1.74 9.69 18.68
C GLU A 61 1.40 11.08 19.23
N LYS A 62 0.29 11.21 19.97
CA LYS A 62 -0.10 12.47 20.63
C LYS A 62 0.96 12.97 21.61
N ARG A 63 1.56 12.06 22.38
CA ARG A 63 2.65 12.38 23.34
C ARG A 63 3.97 12.75 22.65
N SER A 64 4.27 12.16 21.49
CA SER A 64 5.49 12.43 20.74
C SER A 64 5.45 13.72 19.90
N GLY A 65 4.31 14.40 19.87
CA GLY A 65 4.11 15.71 19.25
C GLY A 65 3.82 15.66 17.75
N THR A 66 3.44 16.80 17.18
CA THR A 66 3.12 16.91 15.75
C THR A 66 4.38 16.71 14.90
N THR A 67 4.41 15.63 14.11
CA THR A 67 5.48 15.33 13.17
C THR A 67 5.43 16.30 11.99
N THR A 68 6.05 17.47 12.16
CA THR A 68 6.16 18.47 11.08
C THR A 68 7.24 18.04 10.08
N TRP A 69 7.15 18.41 8.79
CA TRP A 69 8.15 18.10 7.75
C TRP A 69 9.64 18.20 8.19
N PRO A 70 10.08 19.20 8.99
CA PRO A 70 11.46 19.29 9.45
C PRO A 70 11.84 18.25 10.52
N SER A 71 10.88 17.71 11.29
CA SER A 71 11.15 16.67 12.30
C SER A 71 11.65 15.37 11.64
N MET A 72 11.37 15.20 10.35
CA MET A 72 11.80 14.07 9.53
C MET A 72 13.33 13.97 9.41
N VAL A 73 14.05 15.09 9.48
CA VAL A 73 15.52 15.16 9.30
C VAL A 73 16.25 15.48 10.60
N ARG A 74 15.52 15.85 11.66
CA ARG A 74 16.10 16.41 12.89
C ARG A 74 16.93 15.39 13.70
N THR A 75 16.48 14.14 13.77
CA THR A 75 17.13 13.09 14.57
C THR A 75 18.02 12.19 13.71
N LYS A 76 19.18 11.76 14.22
CA LYS A 76 20.13 10.86 13.51
C LYS A 76 19.44 9.58 13.00
N GLY A 77 18.58 8.97 13.82
CA GLY A 77 17.79 7.80 13.41
C GLY A 77 16.78 8.09 12.30
N ASN A 78 16.18 9.28 12.28
CA ASN A 78 15.20 9.65 11.27
C ASN A 78 15.85 9.95 9.91
N ARG A 79 17.06 10.54 9.92
CA ARG A 79 17.87 10.74 8.70
C ARG A 79 18.22 9.42 8.01
N TYR A 80 18.59 8.40 8.77
CA TYR A 80 18.90 7.08 8.20
C TYR A 80 17.65 6.44 7.58
N ARG A 81 16.50 6.52 8.26
CA ARG A 81 15.21 6.06 7.71
C ARG A 81 14.85 6.80 6.43
N MET A 82 14.99 8.13 6.41
CA MET A 82 14.76 8.94 5.22
C MET A 82 15.68 8.56 4.07
N PHE A 83 16.98 8.38 4.35
CA PHE A 83 17.93 7.95 3.34
C PHE A 83 17.54 6.61 2.72
N LEU A 84 17.12 5.63 3.53
CA LEU A 84 16.64 4.34 3.03
C LEU A 84 15.41 4.48 2.13
N VAL A 85 14.42 5.30 2.52
CA VAL A 85 13.20 5.51 1.72
C VAL A 85 13.53 6.20 0.38
N VAL A 86 14.39 7.23 0.40
CA VAL A 86 14.82 7.93 -0.81
C VAL A 86 15.61 6.99 -1.73
N CYS A 87 16.57 6.23 -1.19
CA CYS A 87 17.35 5.27 -1.97
C CYS A 87 16.47 4.17 -2.56
N MET A 88 15.48 3.67 -1.81
CA MET A 88 14.55 2.66 -2.29
C MET A 88 13.70 3.20 -3.46
N GLY A 89 13.15 4.40 -3.32
CA GLY A 89 12.38 5.04 -4.41
C GLY A 89 13.23 5.32 -5.63
N PHE A 90 14.46 5.80 -5.42
CA PHE A 90 15.41 6.06 -6.50
C PHE A 90 15.80 4.79 -7.25
N MET A 91 16.19 3.73 -6.54
CA MET A 91 16.55 2.45 -7.17
C MET A 91 15.36 1.81 -7.88
N SER A 92 14.14 1.95 -7.34
CA SER A 92 12.93 1.46 -7.99
C SER A 92 12.72 2.11 -9.36
N GLN A 93 12.89 3.43 -9.45
CA GLN A 93 12.73 4.16 -10.71
C GLN A 93 13.93 4.00 -11.66
N TRP A 94 15.15 3.91 -11.11
CA TRP A 94 16.39 3.72 -11.88
C TRP A 94 16.42 2.39 -12.63
N SER A 95 15.69 1.38 -12.15
CA SER A 95 15.49 0.11 -12.86
C SER A 95 14.85 0.27 -14.26
N GLY A 96 14.40 1.48 -14.60
CA GLY A 96 14.00 1.82 -15.97
C GLY A 96 12.64 1.28 -16.35
N ASN A 97 11.80 0.90 -15.37
CA ASN A 97 10.47 0.34 -15.61
C ASN A 97 9.63 1.23 -16.56
N GLY A 98 9.69 2.55 -16.37
CA GLY A 98 9.07 3.50 -17.29
C GLY A 98 9.72 3.52 -18.68
N LEU A 99 11.06 3.57 -18.74
CA LEU A 99 11.81 3.66 -20.00
C LEU A 99 11.54 2.45 -20.90
N VAL A 100 11.55 1.24 -20.34
CA VAL A 100 11.28 0.00 -21.09
C VAL A 100 9.89 0.05 -21.72
N ALA A 101 8.86 0.42 -20.94
CA ALA A 101 7.49 0.52 -21.46
C ALA A 101 7.33 1.58 -22.57
N TYR A 102 8.01 2.73 -22.45
CA TYR A 102 7.92 3.80 -23.46
C TYR A 102 8.66 3.49 -24.76
N TYR A 103 9.82 2.84 -24.69
CA TYR A 103 10.68 2.62 -25.85
C TYR A 103 10.49 1.27 -26.52
N LEU A 104 9.76 0.33 -25.91
CA LEU A 104 9.54 -1.00 -26.47
C LEU A 104 8.94 -0.97 -27.89
N SER A 105 7.93 -0.14 -28.14
CA SER A 105 7.31 -0.01 -29.47
C SER A 105 8.28 0.59 -30.50
N ARG A 106 9.02 1.65 -30.12
CA ARG A 106 10.07 2.25 -30.97
C ARG A 106 11.20 1.27 -31.31
N VAL A 107 11.61 0.44 -30.36
CA VAL A 107 12.65 -0.59 -30.59
C VAL A 107 12.12 -1.68 -31.53
N MET A 108 10.85 -2.09 -31.37
CA MET A 108 10.23 -3.09 -32.25
C MET A 108 10.12 -2.59 -33.70
N ASP A 109 9.83 -1.30 -33.89
CA ASP A 109 9.86 -0.63 -35.21
C ASP A 109 11.26 -0.69 -35.83
N THR A 110 12.32 -0.42 -35.06
CA THR A 110 13.70 -0.47 -35.57
C THR A 110 14.19 -1.86 -35.94
N VAL A 111 13.59 -2.92 -35.37
CA VAL A 111 13.89 -4.33 -35.67
C VAL A 111 13.11 -4.82 -36.91
N GLY A 112 12.25 -3.97 -37.50
CA GLY A 112 11.52 -4.27 -38.74
C GLY A 112 10.18 -4.97 -38.54
N ILE A 113 9.68 -5.04 -37.29
CA ILE A 113 8.35 -5.58 -36.98
C ILE A 113 7.38 -4.39 -36.82
N THR A 114 6.87 -3.91 -37.97
CA THR A 114 5.97 -2.75 -38.07
C THR A 114 4.49 -3.10 -37.94
N ASP A 115 4.14 -4.35 -37.60
CA ASP A 115 2.75 -4.75 -37.45
C ASP A 115 2.19 -4.35 -36.07
N LYS A 116 1.17 -3.47 -36.09
CA LYS A 116 0.55 -2.88 -34.89
C LYS A 116 -0.10 -3.95 -33.99
N ASN A 117 -0.62 -5.01 -34.59
CA ASN A 117 -1.25 -6.11 -33.85
C ASN A 117 -0.20 -6.89 -33.04
N THR A 118 0.98 -7.12 -33.62
CA THR A 118 2.08 -7.80 -32.94
C THR A 118 2.62 -6.97 -31.77
N GLN A 119 2.75 -5.65 -31.94
CA GLN A 119 3.18 -4.75 -30.84
C GLN A 119 2.16 -4.67 -29.70
N ALA A 120 0.86 -4.65 -30.02
CA ALA A 120 -0.19 -4.68 -29.02
C ALA A 120 -0.18 -6.00 -28.23
N LEU A 121 0.04 -7.12 -28.92
CA LEU A 121 0.12 -8.45 -28.30
C LEU A 121 1.31 -8.54 -27.33
N VAL A 122 2.49 -8.03 -27.71
CA VAL A 122 3.67 -8.01 -26.82
C VAL A 122 3.42 -7.15 -25.58
N ASN A 123 2.82 -5.97 -25.72
CA ASN A 123 2.45 -5.14 -24.56
C ASN A 123 1.41 -5.84 -23.66
N GLY A 124 0.45 -6.55 -24.25
CA GLY A 124 -0.51 -7.36 -23.51
C GLY A 124 0.17 -8.47 -22.70
N LEU A 125 1.11 -9.20 -23.30
CA LEU A 125 1.88 -10.26 -22.63
C LEU A 125 2.72 -9.72 -21.47
N ILE A 126 3.35 -8.55 -21.63
CA ILE A 126 4.11 -7.90 -20.55
C ILE A 126 3.20 -7.57 -19.36
N ASN A 127 1.98 -7.09 -19.60
CA ASN A 127 1.02 -6.80 -18.52
C ASN A 127 0.56 -8.08 -17.81
N ILE A 128 0.31 -9.16 -18.56
CA ILE A 128 -0.03 -10.47 -17.98
C ILE A 128 1.14 -11.00 -17.14
N TRP A 129 2.36 -10.89 -17.63
CA TRP A 129 3.57 -11.27 -16.91
C TRP A 129 3.74 -10.47 -15.61
N ASN A 130 3.57 -9.14 -15.68
CA ASN A 130 3.62 -8.27 -14.51
C ASN A 130 2.54 -8.62 -13.49
N PHE A 131 1.33 -8.97 -13.93
CA PHE A 131 0.26 -9.43 -13.05
C PHE A 131 0.61 -10.75 -12.36
N GLY A 132 1.19 -11.71 -13.09
CA GLY A 132 1.69 -12.96 -12.52
C GLY A 132 2.76 -12.73 -11.45
N LEU A 133 3.74 -11.86 -11.73
CA LEU A 133 4.77 -11.48 -10.77
C LEU A 133 4.21 -10.75 -9.55
N ALA A 134 3.17 -9.92 -9.71
CA ALA A 134 2.53 -9.24 -8.59
C ALA A 134 1.87 -10.25 -7.63
N LEU A 135 1.21 -11.29 -8.17
CA LEU A 135 0.59 -12.34 -7.37
C LEU A 135 1.62 -13.19 -6.62
N THR A 136 2.74 -13.55 -7.26
CA THR A 136 3.82 -14.31 -6.61
C THR A 136 4.53 -13.47 -5.55
N ALA A 137 4.79 -12.19 -5.82
CA ALA A 137 5.36 -11.25 -4.86
C ALA A 137 4.48 -11.12 -3.61
N ARG A 138 3.16 -10.99 -3.77
CA ARG A 138 2.21 -10.96 -2.64
C ARG A 138 2.33 -12.21 -1.75
N ARG A 139 2.42 -13.40 -2.37
CA ARG A 139 2.56 -14.66 -1.63
C ARG A 139 3.89 -14.72 -0.88
N LEU A 140 4.97 -14.31 -1.52
CA LEU A 140 6.30 -14.29 -0.93
C LEU A 140 6.38 -13.31 0.26
N ILE A 141 5.82 -12.11 0.12
CA ILE A 141 5.80 -11.10 1.18
C ILE A 141 5.01 -11.61 2.39
N CYS A 142 3.84 -12.23 2.19
CA CYS A 142 3.10 -12.80 3.32
C CYS A 142 3.83 -13.99 3.96
N ALA A 143 4.52 -14.83 3.18
CA ALA A 143 5.33 -15.92 3.74
C ALA A 143 6.51 -15.37 4.58
N TRP A 144 7.20 -14.37 4.06
CA TRP A 144 8.35 -13.74 4.73
C TRP A 144 7.93 -12.99 5.99
N THR A 145 6.84 -12.24 5.93
CA THR A 145 6.29 -11.50 7.08
C THR A 145 5.85 -12.46 8.19
N ARG A 146 5.20 -13.59 7.84
CA ARG A 146 4.83 -14.63 8.80
C ARG A 146 6.06 -15.20 9.53
N VAL A 147 7.16 -15.45 8.82
CA VAL A 147 8.39 -16.02 9.40
C VAL A 147 9.11 -15.03 10.31
N LYS A 148 9.12 -13.74 9.95
CA LYS A 148 9.98 -12.75 10.64
C LYS A 148 9.26 -11.89 11.68
N VAL A 149 7.97 -11.66 11.52
CA VAL A 149 7.18 -10.74 12.36
C VAL A 149 6.19 -11.49 13.24
N GLY A 150 5.92 -12.77 12.97
CA GLY A 150 5.02 -13.60 13.81
C GLY A 150 3.54 -13.18 13.79
N GLY A 151 3.20 -12.10 13.07
CA GLY A 151 1.82 -11.63 12.89
C GLY A 151 1.12 -12.29 11.72
N SER A 152 -0.20 -12.50 11.85
CA SER A 152 -1.06 -12.91 10.74
C SER A 152 -1.10 -11.79 9.69
N CYS A 153 -0.89 -12.11 8.41
CA CYS A 153 -1.15 -11.19 7.31
C CYS A 153 -2.64 -10.85 7.38
N GLY A 154 -3.01 -9.67 7.90
CA GLY A 154 -4.35 -9.13 7.76
C GLY A 154 -4.63 -8.98 6.26
N CYS A 155 -5.62 -9.74 5.78
CA CYS A 155 -6.31 -9.44 4.53
C CYS A 155 -7.46 -8.50 4.86
#